data_AF-C0FZV2-F1
#
_entry.id   AF-C0FZV2-F1
#
_cell.length_a   1.000
_cell.length_b   1.000
_cell.length_c   1.000
_cell.angle_alpha   90.00
_cell.angle_beta   90.00
_cell.angle_gamma   90.00
#
_symmetry.space_group_name_H-M   'P 1'
#
loop_
_entity.id
_entity.type
_entity.pdbx_description
1 polymer ?
#
loop_
_entity_poly.entity_id
_entity_poly.type
_entity_poly.pdbx_seq_one_letter_code
_entity_poly.pdbx_strand_id
1 'polypeptide(L)'
;MVVIDKISCIGCGQCEKDCFGHNISMKEGKAHIIGNCFECGHCVAICPVNAAKIQGDTEDEIQTGNRKAEEFLNLIKNRRSIRYYKDQPVSNEQIQLVLEAGRYTPTAGNAQDVTYTVVSKKLPEVKPYIWRGLLQFGKKMKEIDPDSMYDSLWSRMYTQCCRTQGKEDHLFFNAPILLIVAAKTSVNGILAADSVELMANTLGLGCLYSGFIERGLKESSEALELLNLKKEDICICMLMGYPDISYQRPAPRKPAVIYWK
;
A
#
# COMPACT_ATOMS: atom_id res chain seq x y z
N MET A 1 15.50 -17.48 8.92
CA MET A 1 16.72 -17.57 9.77
C MET A 1 17.91 -17.02 9.01
N VAL A 2 18.72 -16.14 9.62
CA VAL A 2 19.96 -15.63 9.04
C VAL A 2 21.05 -16.71 9.07
N VAL A 3 21.75 -16.90 7.95
CA VAL A 3 22.89 -17.80 7.81
C VAL A 3 24.11 -16.99 7.38
N ILE A 4 25.26 -17.27 7.99
CA ILE A 4 26.55 -16.68 7.58
C ILE A 4 27.40 -17.74 6.90
N ASP A 5 27.72 -17.55 5.64
CA ASP A 5 28.74 -18.33 4.93
C ASP A 5 30.13 -17.98 5.48
N LYS A 6 30.70 -18.95 6.21
CA LYS A 6 32.01 -18.80 6.86
C LYS A 6 33.17 -18.79 5.87
N ILE A 7 32.99 -19.37 4.68
CA ILE A 7 34.01 -19.39 3.65
C ILE A 7 34.16 -17.98 3.09
N SER A 8 33.05 -17.38 2.64
CA SER A 8 33.05 -16.04 2.04
C SER A 8 33.22 -14.90 3.05
N CYS A 9 32.85 -15.10 4.33
CA CYS A 9 32.96 -14.04 5.34
C CYS A 9 34.41 -13.60 5.58
N ILE A 10 34.73 -12.34 5.26
CA ILE A 10 36.07 -11.76 5.43
C ILE A 10 36.35 -11.17 6.82
N GLY A 11 35.40 -11.27 7.75
CA GLY A 11 35.62 -10.83 9.13
C GLY A 11 35.59 -9.31 9.38
N CYS A 12 35.03 -8.52 8.46
CA CYS A 12 35.09 -7.05 8.55
C CYS A 12 34.27 -6.41 9.70
N GLY A 13 33.39 -7.17 10.38
CA GLY A 13 32.62 -6.69 11.53
C GLY A 13 31.47 -5.71 11.23
N GLN A 14 31.23 -5.32 9.98
CA GLN A 14 30.17 -4.34 9.64
C GLN A 14 28.77 -4.80 10.07
N CYS A 15 28.45 -6.08 9.87
CA CYS A 15 27.16 -6.65 10.28
C CYS A 15 26.99 -6.72 11.81
N GLU A 16 28.07 -6.90 12.58
CA GLU A 16 28.02 -6.82 14.05
C GLU A 16 27.71 -5.39 14.49
N LYS A 17 28.40 -4.40 13.90
CA LYS A 17 28.21 -2.98 14.21
C LYS A 17 26.80 -2.46 13.89
N ASP A 18 26.22 -2.90 12.78
CA ASP A 18 24.91 -2.44 12.31
C ASP A 18 23.73 -3.19 12.98
N CYS A 19 23.99 -4.34 13.62
CA CYS A 19 22.94 -5.13 14.25
C CYS A 19 22.42 -4.45 15.53
N PHE A 20 21.29 -3.72 15.41
CA PHE A 20 20.66 -3.04 16.55
C PHE A 20 20.33 -4.00 17.71
N GLY A 21 19.96 -5.24 17.38
CA GLY A 21 19.62 -6.27 18.37
C GLY A 21 20.83 -6.95 18.99
N HIS A 22 22.06 -6.59 18.59
CA HIS A 22 23.31 -7.19 19.02
C HIS A 22 23.33 -8.73 18.91
N ASN A 23 22.66 -9.25 17.88
CA ASN A 23 22.50 -10.69 17.64
C ASN A 23 23.63 -11.28 16.77
N ILE A 24 24.61 -10.48 16.38
CA ILE A 24 25.78 -10.89 15.62
C ILE A 24 27.00 -10.60 16.48
N SER A 25 27.94 -11.55 16.55
CA SER A 25 29.23 -11.34 17.20
C SER A 25 30.39 -11.91 16.39
N MET A 26 31.51 -11.19 16.37
CA MET A 26 32.74 -11.64 15.73
C MET A 26 33.49 -12.64 16.62
N LYS A 27 33.68 -13.87 16.12
CA LYS A 27 34.46 -14.93 16.77
C LYS A 27 35.42 -15.54 15.76
N GLU A 28 36.68 -15.69 16.14
CA GLU A 28 37.73 -16.29 15.28
C GLU A 28 37.81 -15.62 13.89
N GLY A 29 37.59 -14.30 13.84
CA GLY A 29 37.59 -13.54 12.59
C GLY A 29 36.37 -13.76 11.68
N LYS A 30 35.29 -14.40 12.16
CA LYS A 30 34.05 -14.64 11.39
C LYS A 30 32.82 -14.14 12.16
N ALA A 31 31.77 -13.74 11.44
CA ALA A 31 30.52 -13.28 12.06
C ALA A 31 29.64 -14.46 12.48
N HIS A 32 29.17 -14.51 13.72
CA HIS A 32 28.28 -15.56 14.25
C HIS A 32 26.96 -14.97 14.72
N ILE A 33 25.85 -15.67 14.45
CA ILE A 33 24.55 -15.36 15.04
C ILE A 33 24.55 -15.90 16.48
N ILE A 34 24.23 -15.04 17.46
CA ILE A 34 24.33 -15.35 18.89
C ILE A 34 23.03 -15.13 19.68
N GLY A 35 21.96 -14.69 19.01
CA GLY A 35 20.70 -14.38 19.69
C GLY A 35 19.49 -14.45 18.78
N ASN A 36 18.36 -13.97 19.29
CA ASN A 36 17.06 -14.00 18.60
C ASN A 36 16.99 -12.87 17.57
N CYS A 37 17.14 -13.23 16.29
CA CYS A 37 17.17 -12.30 15.18
C CYS A 37 15.76 -11.90 14.70
N PHE A 38 15.59 -10.63 14.29
CA PHE A 38 14.37 -10.11 13.64
C PHE A 38 14.34 -10.33 12.12
N GLU A 39 15.40 -10.90 11.57
CA GLU A 39 15.54 -11.16 10.13
C GLU A 39 15.39 -9.91 9.26
N CYS A 40 15.80 -8.74 9.78
CA CYS A 40 15.65 -7.44 9.11
C CYS A 40 16.52 -7.21 7.87
N GLY A 41 17.38 -8.17 7.49
CA GLY A 41 18.19 -8.07 6.27
C GLY A 41 19.36 -7.09 6.32
N HIS A 42 19.52 -6.28 7.38
CA HIS A 42 20.64 -5.33 7.50
C HIS A 42 22.02 -5.98 7.30
N CYS A 43 22.22 -7.16 7.90
CA CYS A 43 23.46 -7.91 7.74
C CYS A 43 23.71 -8.39 6.31
N VAL A 44 22.65 -8.65 5.53
CA VAL A 44 22.71 -9.00 4.10
C VAL A 44 23.11 -7.75 3.31
N ALA A 45 22.37 -6.65 3.50
CA ALA A 45 22.55 -5.40 2.76
C ALA A 45 23.93 -4.74 2.98
N ILE A 46 24.50 -4.84 4.18
CA ILE A 46 25.80 -4.24 4.50
C ILE A 46 26.98 -5.16 4.16
N CYS A 47 26.76 -6.44 3.84
CA CYS A 47 27.85 -7.38 3.63
C CYS A 47 28.54 -7.13 2.29
N PRO A 48 29.83 -6.74 2.25
CA PRO A 48 30.51 -6.42 0.99
C PRO A 48 30.83 -7.66 0.12
N VAL A 49 30.65 -8.86 0.68
CA VAL A 49 31.02 -10.14 0.07
C VAL A 49 29.86 -11.14 0.06
N ASN A 50 28.62 -10.67 0.27
CA ASN A 50 27.39 -11.47 0.26
C ASN A 50 27.46 -12.74 1.14
N ALA A 51 28.16 -12.65 2.26
CA ALA A 51 28.34 -13.78 3.18
C ALA A 51 27.14 -13.98 4.11
N ALA A 52 26.31 -12.97 4.36
CA ALA A 52 25.08 -13.12 5.14
C ALA A 52 23.91 -13.39 4.19
N LYS A 53 23.04 -14.35 4.57
CA LYS A 53 21.84 -14.75 3.81
C LYS A 53 20.62 -14.91 4.72
N ILE A 54 19.44 -14.59 4.23
CA ILE A 54 18.12 -14.81 4.81
C ILE A 54 17.25 -15.54 3.79
N GLN A 55 16.29 -16.33 4.27
CA GLN A 55 15.33 -17.00 3.40
C GLN A 55 14.51 -15.97 2.63
N GLY A 56 14.50 -16.09 1.29
CA GLY A 56 13.80 -15.14 0.42
C GLY A 56 14.64 -13.93 0.03
N ASP A 57 15.94 -13.92 0.33
CA ASP A 57 16.88 -12.93 -0.22
C ASP A 57 16.81 -12.92 -1.75
N THR A 58 16.69 -11.73 -2.30
CA THR A 58 16.82 -11.46 -3.73
C THR A 58 18.26 -11.02 -4.02
N GLU A 59 18.78 -11.35 -5.20
CA GLU A 59 20.06 -10.84 -5.71
C GLU A 59 19.88 -9.43 -6.31
N ASP A 60 18.97 -8.62 -5.75
CA ASP A 60 18.65 -7.31 -6.30
C ASP A 60 19.85 -6.37 -6.16
N GLU A 61 20.35 -5.89 -7.30
CA GLU A 61 21.44 -4.93 -7.32
C GLU A 61 20.91 -3.53 -6.96
N ILE A 62 21.53 -2.91 -5.94
CA ILE A 62 21.26 -1.51 -5.61
C ILE A 62 21.81 -0.64 -6.74
N GLN A 63 20.91 -0.04 -7.52
CA GLN A 63 21.30 1.03 -8.44
C GLN A 63 21.72 2.26 -7.65
N THR A 64 23.03 2.48 -7.55
CA THR A 64 23.60 3.66 -6.92
C THR A 64 23.60 4.82 -7.93
N GLY A 65 23.04 5.96 -7.53
CA GLY A 65 22.94 7.13 -8.40
C GLY A 65 22.18 8.29 -7.76
N ASN A 66 22.51 9.51 -8.15
CA ASN A 66 21.83 10.70 -7.65
C ASN A 66 20.42 10.78 -8.23
N ARG A 67 19.40 10.61 -7.37
CA ARG A 67 18.02 10.95 -7.69
C ARG A 67 17.82 12.44 -7.49
N LYS A 68 17.19 13.12 -8.44
CA LYS A 68 16.92 14.56 -8.32
C LYS A 68 15.74 14.78 -7.36
N ALA A 69 16.01 15.44 -6.24
CA ALA A 69 15.02 15.70 -5.20
C ALA A 69 13.83 16.51 -5.73
N GLU A 70 14.07 17.42 -6.67
CA GLU A 70 13.05 18.28 -7.28
C GLU A 70 12.06 17.48 -8.12
N GLU A 71 12.53 16.47 -8.86
CA GLU A 71 11.68 15.61 -9.68
C GLU A 71 10.75 14.76 -8.79
N PHE A 72 11.30 14.19 -7.71
CA PHE A 72 10.51 13.43 -6.75
C PHE A 72 9.49 14.32 -6.00
N LEU A 73 9.91 15.51 -5.57
CA LEU A 73 8.99 16.47 -4.95
C LEU A 73 7.89 16.91 -5.93
N ASN A 74 8.20 17.05 -7.22
CA ASN A 74 7.22 17.36 -8.24
C ASN A 74 6.18 16.23 -8.42
N LEU A 75 6.59 14.97 -8.38
CA LEU A 75 5.70 13.81 -8.35
C LEU A 75 4.72 13.90 -7.17
N ILE A 76 5.23 14.14 -5.95
CA ILE A 76 4.41 14.27 -4.74
C ILE A 76 3.43 15.45 -4.84
N LYS A 77 3.84 16.57 -5.46
CA LYS A 77 2.98 17.74 -5.62
C LYS A 77 1.87 17.53 -6.66
N ASN A 78 2.14 16.75 -7.70
CA ASN A 78 1.23 16.58 -8.84
C ASN A 78 0.26 15.39 -8.70
N ARG A 79 0.55 14.40 -7.83
CA ARG A 79 -0.39 13.30 -7.58
C ARG A 79 -1.73 13.83 -7.06
N ARG A 80 -2.82 13.20 -7.50
CA ARG A 80 -4.20 13.59 -7.17
C ARG A 80 -5.08 12.38 -7.04
N SER A 81 -6.12 12.52 -6.22
CA SER A 81 -7.25 11.61 -6.18
C SER A 81 -7.97 11.53 -7.53
N ILE A 82 -7.76 10.46 -8.28
CA ILE A 82 -8.34 10.26 -9.62
C ILE A 82 -9.76 9.73 -9.51
N ARG A 83 -10.66 10.32 -10.32
CA ARG A 83 -12.09 9.98 -10.35
C ARG A 83 -12.64 9.88 -11.78
N TYR A 84 -11.74 9.90 -12.76
CA TYR A 84 -12.02 9.72 -14.17
C TYR A 84 -10.91 8.81 -14.68
N TYR A 85 -11.29 7.60 -15.05
CA TYR A 85 -10.37 6.56 -15.51
C TYR A 85 -10.67 6.23 -16.96
N LYS A 86 -9.61 5.99 -17.74
CA LYS A 86 -9.75 5.47 -19.09
C LYS A 86 -10.28 4.05 -19.03
N ASP A 87 -11.04 3.66 -20.04
CA ASP A 87 -11.40 2.26 -20.29
C ASP A 87 -10.19 1.51 -20.87
N GLN A 88 -9.16 1.37 -20.04
CA GLN A 88 -7.89 0.75 -20.39
C GLN A 88 -7.44 -0.18 -19.25
N PRO A 89 -7.18 -1.47 -19.52
CA PRO A 89 -6.67 -2.37 -18.51
C PRO A 89 -5.25 -1.98 -18.10
N VAL A 90 -4.93 -2.17 -16.81
CA VAL A 90 -3.56 -2.09 -16.31
C VAL A 90 -2.93 -3.48 -16.45
N SER A 91 -1.70 -3.53 -16.96
CA SER A 91 -0.98 -4.80 -17.15
C SER A 91 -0.60 -5.46 -15.82
N ASN A 92 -0.44 -6.78 -15.82
CA ASN A 92 -0.03 -7.52 -14.62
C ASN A 92 1.40 -7.12 -14.19
N GLU A 93 2.26 -6.83 -15.15
CA GLU A 93 3.64 -6.41 -14.94
C GLU A 93 3.68 -5.06 -14.21
N GLN A 94 2.84 -4.10 -14.61
CA GLN A 94 2.70 -2.84 -13.90
C GLN A 94 2.17 -3.07 -12.48
N ILE A 95 1.13 -3.89 -12.31
CA ILE A 95 0.57 -4.19 -10.98
C ILE A 95 1.64 -4.80 -10.07
N GLN A 96 2.39 -5.79 -10.55
CA GLN A 96 3.48 -6.42 -9.81
C GLN A 96 4.54 -5.39 -9.40
N LEU A 97 4.95 -4.51 -10.32
CA LEU A 97 5.93 -3.47 -10.02
C LEU A 97 5.43 -2.46 -8.98
N VAL A 98 4.14 -2.12 -8.99
CA VAL A 98 3.53 -1.25 -7.97
C VAL A 98 3.52 -1.94 -6.61
N LEU A 99 3.13 -3.22 -6.57
CA LEU A 99 3.12 -4.01 -5.34
C LEU A 99 4.53 -4.26 -4.78
N GLU A 100 5.54 -4.32 -5.65
CA GLU A 100 6.94 -4.45 -5.24
C GLU A 100 7.43 -3.24 -4.44
N ALA A 101 7.00 -2.02 -4.82
CA ALA A 101 7.25 -0.83 -4.00
C ALA A 101 6.59 -0.94 -2.62
N GLY A 102 5.40 -1.53 -2.55
CA GLY A 102 4.75 -1.86 -1.30
C GLY A 102 5.52 -2.91 -0.48
N ARG A 103 6.03 -3.97 -1.11
CA ARG A 103 6.84 -5.03 -0.47
C ARG A 103 8.09 -4.48 0.21
N TYR A 104 8.75 -3.51 -0.43
CA TYR A 104 9.94 -2.85 0.09
C TYR A 104 9.67 -1.77 1.16
N THR A 105 8.41 -1.56 1.55
CA THR A 105 8.07 -0.59 2.59
C THR A 105 8.47 -1.13 3.97
N PRO A 106 9.12 -0.31 4.83
CA PRO A 106 9.48 -0.74 6.18
C PRO A 106 8.23 -1.00 7.03
N THR A 107 8.32 -2.02 7.89
CA THR A 107 7.29 -2.36 8.88
C THR A 107 7.91 -2.41 10.28
N ALA A 108 7.11 -2.10 11.29
CA ALA A 108 7.58 -2.14 12.67
C ALA A 108 8.10 -3.54 13.02
N GLY A 109 9.33 -3.62 13.55
CA GLY A 109 9.97 -4.89 13.91
C GLY A 109 10.19 -5.85 12.73
N ASN A 110 10.20 -5.35 11.49
CA ASN A 110 10.27 -6.17 10.28
C ASN A 110 9.13 -7.21 10.18
N ALA A 111 7.93 -6.85 10.64
CA ALA A 111 6.78 -7.76 10.67
C ALA A 111 6.39 -8.31 9.28
N GLN A 112 6.62 -7.51 8.21
CA GLN A 112 6.29 -7.84 6.82
C GLN A 112 4.88 -8.42 6.67
N ASP A 113 3.92 -7.90 7.44
CA ASP A 113 2.57 -8.43 7.61
C ASP A 113 1.55 -7.80 6.65
N VAL A 114 2.03 -7.07 5.65
CA VAL A 114 1.18 -6.38 4.66
C VAL A 114 0.77 -7.35 3.57
N THR A 115 -0.52 -7.36 3.26
CA THR A 115 -1.12 -8.15 2.19
C THR A 115 -1.91 -7.26 1.24
N TYR A 116 -2.00 -7.71 -0.02
CA TYR A 116 -2.64 -6.96 -1.11
C TYR A 116 -3.69 -7.83 -1.78
N THR A 117 -4.93 -7.37 -1.83
CA THR A 117 -5.99 -7.99 -2.62
C THR A 117 -6.30 -7.10 -3.82
N VAL A 118 -5.87 -7.54 -5.00
CA VAL A 118 -6.12 -6.86 -6.27
C VAL A 118 -7.43 -7.39 -6.86
N VAL A 119 -8.46 -6.54 -6.89
CA VAL A 119 -9.78 -6.87 -7.42
C VAL A 119 -9.97 -6.18 -8.77
N SER A 120 -9.82 -6.94 -9.86
CA SER A 120 -10.06 -6.48 -11.23
C SER A 120 -11.21 -7.25 -11.88
N LYS A 121 -10.99 -8.53 -12.25
CA LYS A 121 -12.00 -9.37 -12.93
C LYS A 121 -13.27 -9.58 -12.10
N LYS A 122 -13.13 -9.74 -10.78
CA LYS A 122 -14.26 -9.91 -9.84
C LYS A 122 -14.90 -8.59 -9.41
N LEU A 123 -14.39 -7.44 -9.87
CA LEU A 123 -14.90 -6.14 -9.44
C LEU A 123 -16.41 -5.96 -9.70
N PRO A 124 -16.96 -6.35 -10.88
CA PRO A 124 -18.41 -6.28 -11.12
C PRO A 124 -19.24 -7.09 -10.12
N GLU A 125 -18.74 -8.23 -9.66
CA GLU A 125 -19.42 -9.10 -8.68
C GLU A 125 -19.38 -8.53 -7.26
N VAL A 126 -18.26 -7.88 -6.90
CA VAL A 126 -18.03 -7.33 -5.55
C VAL A 126 -18.76 -6.00 -5.34
N LYS A 127 -18.84 -5.16 -6.38
CA LYS A 127 -19.42 -3.80 -6.32
C LYS A 127 -20.80 -3.74 -5.64
N PRO A 128 -21.79 -4.59 -5.98
CA PRO A 128 -23.12 -4.53 -5.38
C PRO A 128 -23.11 -4.76 -3.87
N TYR A 129 -22.26 -5.66 -3.37
CA TYR A 129 -22.12 -5.95 -1.95
C TYR A 129 -21.53 -4.75 -1.18
N ILE A 130 -20.48 -4.13 -1.73
CA ILE A 130 -19.88 -2.92 -1.13
C ILE A 130 -20.88 -1.75 -1.13
N TRP A 131 -21.64 -1.56 -2.20
CA TRP A 131 -22.71 -0.55 -2.25
C TRP A 131 -23.77 -0.79 -1.16
N ARG A 132 -24.25 -2.04 -1.02
CA ARG A 132 -25.21 -2.42 0.01
C ARG A 132 -24.67 -2.13 1.41
N GLY A 133 -23.43 -2.54 1.69
CA GLY A 133 -22.76 -2.28 2.95
C GLY A 133 -22.64 -0.78 3.22
N LEU A 134 -22.29 0.04 2.22
CA LEU A 134 -22.18 1.49 2.39
C LEU A 134 -23.53 2.13 2.75
N LEU A 135 -24.61 1.71 2.09
CA LEU A 135 -25.97 2.19 2.40
C LEU A 135 -26.41 1.78 3.80
N GLN A 136 -26.10 0.54 4.23
CA GLN A 136 -26.38 0.08 5.59
C GLN A 136 -25.61 0.90 6.63
N PHE A 137 -24.33 1.17 6.37
CA PHE A 137 -23.50 2.01 7.23
C PHE A 137 -24.07 3.45 7.31
N GLY A 138 -24.57 3.99 6.20
CA GLY A 138 -25.24 5.29 6.16
C GLY A 138 -26.44 5.37 7.10
N LYS A 139 -27.34 4.38 7.04
CA LYS A 139 -28.50 4.30 7.93
C LYS A 139 -28.10 4.25 9.39
N LYS A 140 -27.11 3.42 9.75
CA LYS A 140 -26.56 3.34 11.11
C LYS A 140 -25.99 4.67 11.58
N MET A 141 -25.27 5.39 10.72
CA MET A 141 -24.75 6.72 11.08
C MET A 141 -25.86 7.73 11.34
N LYS A 142 -26.96 7.70 10.58
CA LYS A 142 -28.10 8.58 10.77
C LYS A 142 -28.86 8.31 12.07
N GLU A 143 -28.88 7.07 12.53
CA GLU A 143 -29.44 6.71 13.85
C GLU A 143 -28.61 7.31 15.00
N ILE A 144 -27.29 7.41 14.84
CA ILE A 144 -26.36 7.97 15.83
C ILE A 144 -26.32 9.50 15.78
N ASP A 145 -26.28 10.04 14.56
CA ASP A 145 -26.21 11.46 14.25
C ASP A 145 -27.31 11.80 13.23
N PRO A 146 -28.50 12.24 13.68
CA PRO A 146 -29.62 12.58 12.82
C PRO A 146 -29.32 13.68 11.80
N ASP A 147 -28.33 14.56 12.08
CA ASP A 147 -27.93 15.65 11.19
C ASP A 147 -26.91 15.19 10.12
N SER A 148 -26.45 13.94 10.20
CA SER A 148 -25.51 13.36 9.24
C SER A 148 -26.09 13.29 7.83
N MET A 149 -25.41 13.97 6.89
CA MET A 149 -25.82 13.98 5.49
C MET A 149 -25.49 12.69 4.72
N TYR A 150 -24.70 11.77 5.30
CA TYR A 150 -24.08 10.66 4.55
C TYR A 150 -25.08 9.61 4.04
N ASP A 151 -26.12 9.28 4.82
CA ASP A 151 -27.20 8.38 4.38
C ASP A 151 -27.86 8.89 3.08
N SER A 152 -28.23 10.17 3.07
CA SER A 152 -28.86 10.81 1.92
C SER A 152 -27.90 10.92 0.73
N LEU A 153 -26.63 11.26 0.99
CA LEU A 153 -25.60 11.38 -0.04
C LEU A 153 -25.36 10.05 -0.75
N TRP A 154 -25.10 8.98 0.01
CA TRP A 154 -24.80 7.67 -0.56
C TRP A 154 -26.03 7.05 -1.23
N SER A 155 -27.23 7.24 -0.68
CA SER A 155 -28.48 6.83 -1.34
C SER A 155 -28.67 7.51 -2.69
N ARG A 156 -28.38 8.81 -2.78
CA ARG A 156 -28.42 9.55 -4.05
C ARG A 156 -27.37 9.04 -5.04
N MET A 157 -26.14 8.83 -4.60
CA MET A 157 -25.07 8.28 -5.45
C MET A 157 -25.44 6.89 -5.99
N TYR A 158 -25.97 6.01 -5.13
CA TYR A 158 -26.42 4.67 -5.53
C TYR A 158 -27.58 4.74 -6.52
N THR A 159 -28.58 5.58 -6.26
CA THR A 159 -29.72 5.78 -7.16
C THR A 159 -29.27 6.24 -8.55
N GLN A 160 -28.30 7.16 -8.62
CA GLN A 160 -27.73 7.61 -9.89
C GLN A 160 -27.00 6.48 -10.62
N CYS A 161 -26.20 5.70 -9.89
CA CYS A 161 -25.52 4.51 -10.43
C CYS A 161 -26.53 3.52 -11.03
N CYS A 162 -27.62 3.18 -10.31
CA CYS A 162 -28.66 2.29 -10.84
C CYS A 162 -29.37 2.85 -12.07
N ARG A 163 -29.77 4.14 -12.04
CA ARG A 163 -30.47 4.80 -13.16
C ARG A 163 -29.64 4.82 -14.44
N THR A 164 -28.34 4.98 -14.30
CA THR A 164 -27.39 5.03 -15.42
C THR A 164 -26.81 3.65 -15.77
N GLN A 165 -27.31 2.58 -15.16
CA GLN A 165 -26.81 1.21 -15.34
C GLN A 165 -25.30 1.10 -15.10
N GLY A 166 -24.80 1.78 -14.07
CA GLY A 166 -23.39 1.78 -13.68
C GLY A 166 -22.51 2.77 -14.43
N LYS A 167 -23.02 3.50 -15.44
CA LYS A 167 -22.21 4.48 -16.17
C LYS A 167 -21.74 5.63 -15.28
N GLU A 168 -22.59 6.08 -14.34
CA GLU A 168 -22.24 7.09 -13.33
C GLU A 168 -22.09 6.47 -11.94
N ASP A 169 -21.06 5.64 -11.78
CA ASP A 169 -20.67 5.08 -10.48
C ASP A 169 -19.77 6.06 -9.72
N HIS A 170 -20.34 6.89 -8.85
CA HIS A 170 -19.58 7.85 -8.03
C HIS A 170 -18.90 7.24 -6.79
N LEU A 171 -18.95 5.92 -6.61
CA LEU A 171 -18.20 5.23 -5.56
C LEU A 171 -16.89 4.64 -6.12
N PHE A 172 -16.98 3.98 -7.27
CA PHE A 172 -15.83 3.34 -7.93
C PHE A 172 -15.30 4.11 -9.14
N PHE A 173 -15.98 5.15 -9.61
CA PHE A 173 -15.55 6.01 -10.72
C PHE A 173 -15.17 5.25 -12.00
N ASN A 174 -15.75 4.05 -12.19
CA ASN A 174 -15.38 3.11 -13.25
C ASN A 174 -13.88 2.77 -13.31
N ALA A 175 -13.19 2.82 -12.17
CA ALA A 175 -11.81 2.37 -12.09
C ALA A 175 -11.69 0.87 -12.43
N PRO A 176 -10.64 0.46 -13.16
CA PRO A 176 -10.44 -0.94 -13.54
C PRO A 176 -9.97 -1.82 -12.37
N ILE A 177 -9.42 -1.23 -11.30
CA ILE A 177 -8.86 -1.97 -10.16
C ILE A 177 -9.35 -1.35 -8.85
N LEU A 178 -9.83 -2.21 -7.94
CA LEU A 178 -9.86 -1.95 -6.50
C LEU A 178 -8.69 -2.71 -5.86
N LEU A 179 -7.79 -2.00 -5.20
CA LEU A 179 -6.71 -2.55 -4.39
C LEU A 179 -7.06 -2.38 -2.92
N ILE A 180 -7.02 -3.49 -2.18
CA ILE A 180 -7.25 -3.51 -0.73
C ILE A 180 -5.92 -3.88 -0.07
N VAL A 181 -5.48 -3.04 0.86
CA VAL A 181 -4.25 -3.27 1.63
C VAL A 181 -4.65 -3.61 3.06
N ALA A 182 -4.14 -4.74 3.55
CA ALA A 182 -4.43 -5.23 4.89
C ALA A 182 -3.14 -5.56 5.65
N ALA A 183 -3.14 -5.33 6.95
CA ALA A 183 -2.02 -5.58 7.87
C ALA A 183 -2.55 -5.64 9.31
N LYS A 184 -1.79 -6.22 10.24
CA LYS A 184 -2.19 -6.27 11.66
C LYS A 184 -2.20 -4.89 12.30
N THR A 185 -1.35 -3.99 11.80
CA THR A 185 -1.34 -2.58 12.21
C THR A 185 -1.62 -1.68 11.02
N SER A 186 -2.50 -0.70 11.22
CA SER A 186 -2.89 0.23 10.15
C SER A 186 -1.70 1.04 9.62
N VAL A 187 -0.72 1.35 10.46
CA VAL A 187 0.49 2.09 10.08
C VAL A 187 1.27 1.35 8.99
N ASN A 188 1.50 0.04 9.15
CA ASN A 188 2.20 -0.76 8.14
C ASN A 188 1.45 -0.71 6.79
N GLY A 189 0.13 -0.91 6.81
CA GLY A 189 -0.69 -0.87 5.60
C GLY A 189 -0.74 0.51 4.93
N ILE A 190 -0.80 1.59 5.72
CA ILE A 190 -0.85 2.97 5.19
C ILE A 190 0.49 3.36 4.55
N LEU A 191 1.63 3.05 5.18
CA LEU A 191 2.94 3.32 4.61
C LEU A 191 3.12 2.56 3.29
N ALA A 192 2.70 1.29 3.25
CA ALA A 192 2.79 0.47 2.06
C ALA A 192 1.91 1.02 0.93
N ALA A 193 0.73 1.50 1.28
CA ALA A 193 -0.20 2.12 0.34
C ALA A 193 0.31 3.44 -0.25
N ASP A 194 1.11 4.23 0.48
CA ASP A 194 1.76 5.44 -0.03
C ASP A 194 2.87 5.06 -1.04
N SER A 195 3.72 4.08 -0.71
CA SER A 195 4.73 3.56 -1.64
C SER A 195 4.12 3.02 -2.94
N VAL A 196 3.02 2.27 -2.82
CA VAL A 196 2.21 1.78 -3.94
C VAL A 196 1.67 2.96 -4.77
N GLU A 197 1.06 3.98 -4.16
CA GLU A 197 0.56 5.13 -4.91
C GLU A 197 1.70 5.87 -5.65
N LEU A 198 2.83 6.08 -5.00
CA LEU A 198 3.97 6.78 -5.61
C LEU A 198 4.50 6.01 -6.82
N MET A 199 4.66 4.69 -6.72
CA MET A 199 5.08 3.85 -7.86
C MET A 199 4.00 3.78 -8.95
N ALA A 200 2.71 3.76 -8.59
CA ALA A 200 1.64 3.82 -9.59
C ALA A 200 1.73 5.13 -10.41
N ASN A 201 1.97 6.27 -9.75
CA ASN A 201 2.09 7.56 -10.43
C ASN A 201 3.33 7.65 -11.32
N THR A 202 4.47 7.03 -10.97
CA THR A 202 5.65 7.01 -11.86
C THR A 202 5.40 6.20 -13.14
N LEU A 203 4.50 5.21 -13.08
CA LEU A 203 4.08 4.40 -14.23
C LEU A 203 2.93 5.03 -15.04
N GLY A 204 2.52 6.26 -14.71
CA GLY A 204 1.44 6.98 -15.39
C GLY A 204 0.02 6.54 -14.97
N LEU A 205 -0.09 5.71 -13.94
CA LEU A 205 -1.37 5.40 -13.30
C LEU A 205 -1.74 6.50 -12.30
N GLY A 206 -2.99 6.50 -11.84
CA GLY A 206 -3.38 7.31 -10.72
C GLY A 206 -4.33 6.58 -9.78
N CYS A 207 -4.36 7.06 -8.53
CA CYS A 207 -5.02 6.37 -7.44
C CYS A 207 -6.10 7.23 -6.77
N LEU A 208 -7.02 6.57 -6.07
CA LEU A 208 -7.95 7.19 -5.15
C LEU A 208 -8.10 6.34 -3.89
N TYR A 209 -7.57 6.80 -2.77
CA TYR A 209 -7.94 6.28 -1.47
C TYR A 209 -9.44 6.53 -1.21
N SER A 210 -10.18 5.49 -0.84
CA SER A 210 -11.62 5.54 -0.66
C SER A 210 -12.05 4.97 0.68
N GLY A 211 -12.24 5.87 1.65
CA GLY A 211 -12.86 5.52 2.93
C GLY A 211 -14.35 5.12 2.80
N PHE A 212 -15.01 5.44 1.69
CA PHE A 212 -16.38 4.98 1.45
C PHE A 212 -16.41 3.51 1.03
N ILE A 213 -15.51 3.10 0.13
CA ILE A 213 -15.36 1.69 -0.24
C ILE A 213 -14.95 0.88 0.98
N GLU A 214 -14.00 1.37 1.77
CA GLU A 214 -13.58 0.69 3.00
C GLU A 214 -14.75 0.47 3.97
N ARG A 215 -15.56 1.51 4.23
CA ARG A 215 -16.76 1.39 5.08
C ARG A 215 -17.75 0.38 4.51
N GLY A 216 -18.06 0.47 3.22
CA GLY A 216 -19.00 -0.44 2.57
C GLY A 216 -18.51 -1.89 2.56
N LEU A 217 -17.22 -2.12 2.32
CA LEU A 217 -16.59 -3.43 2.38
C LEU A 217 -16.62 -3.99 3.80
N LYS A 218 -16.23 -3.20 4.81
CA LYS A 218 -16.22 -3.61 6.22
C LYS A 218 -17.63 -3.87 6.78
N GLU A 219 -18.67 -3.32 6.16
CA GLU A 219 -20.07 -3.55 6.54
C GLU A 219 -20.69 -4.76 5.81
N SER A 220 -20.05 -5.28 4.75
CA SER A 220 -20.58 -6.37 3.95
C SER A 220 -19.87 -7.70 4.21
N SER A 221 -20.54 -8.59 4.95
CA SER A 221 -20.06 -9.97 5.17
C SER A 221 -19.82 -10.72 3.86
N GLU A 222 -20.70 -10.56 2.88
CA GLU A 222 -20.63 -11.23 1.58
C GLU A 222 -19.42 -10.76 0.78
N ALA A 223 -19.10 -9.46 0.79
CA ALA A 223 -17.92 -8.94 0.12
C ALA A 223 -16.62 -9.42 0.79
N LEU A 224 -16.60 -9.47 2.13
CA LEU A 224 -15.46 -9.98 2.89
C LEU A 224 -15.23 -11.47 2.62
N GLU A 225 -16.28 -12.29 2.61
CA GLU A 225 -16.19 -13.72 2.30
C GLU A 225 -15.74 -13.95 0.85
N LEU A 226 -16.33 -13.25 -0.12
CA LEU A 226 -15.99 -13.37 -1.54
C LEU A 226 -14.52 -13.03 -1.83
N LEU A 227 -13.95 -12.11 -1.05
CA LEU A 227 -12.55 -11.67 -1.17
C LEU A 227 -11.61 -12.36 -0.19
N ASN A 228 -12.12 -13.23 0.69
CA ASN A 228 -11.36 -13.88 1.77
C ASN A 228 -10.60 -12.87 2.65
N LEU A 229 -11.31 -11.86 3.14
CA LEU A 229 -10.77 -10.76 3.93
C LEU A 229 -11.30 -10.75 5.36
N LYS A 230 -10.45 -10.32 6.29
CA LYS A 230 -10.82 -10.01 7.67
C LYS A 230 -11.03 -8.51 7.83
N LYS A 231 -12.16 -8.12 8.40
CA LYS A 231 -12.58 -6.72 8.56
C LYS A 231 -11.55 -5.89 9.32
N GLU A 232 -10.99 -6.47 10.38
CA GLU A 232 -10.05 -5.87 11.30
C GLU A 232 -8.67 -5.58 10.70
N ASP A 233 -8.26 -6.37 9.71
CA ASP A 233 -6.94 -6.23 9.08
C ASP A 233 -6.95 -5.19 7.95
N ILE A 234 -8.13 -4.82 7.42
CA ILE A 234 -8.23 -3.87 6.30
C ILE A 234 -7.78 -2.47 6.75
N CYS A 235 -6.69 -2.01 6.16
CA CYS A 235 -6.07 -0.72 6.46
C CYS A 235 -6.55 0.37 5.50
N ILE A 236 -6.60 0.08 4.20
CA ILE A 236 -7.02 1.04 3.19
C ILE A 236 -7.57 0.35 1.94
N CYS A 237 -8.56 0.99 1.31
CA CYS A 237 -9.05 0.64 -0.01
C CYS A 237 -8.68 1.76 -0.98
N MET A 238 -8.11 1.43 -2.13
CA MET A 238 -7.81 2.40 -3.18
C MET A 238 -8.24 1.92 -4.55
N LEU A 239 -8.72 2.84 -5.38
CA LEU A 239 -8.95 2.60 -6.79
C LEU A 239 -7.68 2.94 -7.57
N MET A 240 -7.43 2.23 -8.67
CA MET A 240 -6.25 2.44 -9.51
C MET A 240 -6.58 2.23 -10.98
N GLY A 241 -5.96 3.02 -11.85
CA GLY A 241 -6.09 2.93 -13.31
C GLY A 241 -5.45 4.11 -14.02
N TYR A 242 -5.54 4.14 -15.35
CA TYR A 242 -5.05 5.27 -16.14
C TYR A 242 -6.00 6.46 -15.99
N PRO A 243 -5.50 7.66 -15.61
CA PRO A 243 -6.34 8.84 -15.52
C PRO A 243 -6.85 9.28 -16.90
N ASP A 244 -8.15 9.56 -17.01
CA ASP A 244 -8.77 10.23 -18.17
C ASP A 244 -8.92 11.74 -17.93
N ILE A 245 -7.92 12.31 -17.26
CA ILE A 245 -7.86 13.72 -16.92
C ILE A 245 -6.41 14.13 -16.70
N SER A 246 -6.08 15.39 -16.98
CA SER A 246 -4.76 15.96 -16.71
C SER A 246 -4.88 17.22 -15.87
N TYR A 247 -4.05 17.32 -14.83
CA TYR A 247 -3.98 18.49 -13.96
C TYR A 247 -2.82 19.38 -14.38
N GLN A 248 -3.10 20.68 -14.54
CA GLN A 248 -2.09 21.65 -15.01
C GLN A 248 -1.23 22.24 -13.88
N ARG A 249 -1.60 21.99 -12.62
CA ARG A 249 -0.93 22.55 -11.44
C ARG A 249 -1.22 21.73 -10.17
N PRO A 250 -0.34 21.77 -9.16
CA PRO A 250 -0.60 21.18 -7.86
C PRO A 250 -1.87 21.72 -7.20
N ALA A 251 -2.50 20.91 -6.35
CA ALA A 251 -3.58 21.40 -5.50
C ALA A 251 -3.01 22.34 -4.41
N PRO A 252 -3.71 23.43 -4.06
CA PRO A 252 -3.28 24.30 -2.97
C PRO A 252 -3.25 23.52 -1.65
N ARG A 253 -2.17 23.69 -0.88
CA ARG A 253 -1.99 23.12 0.47
C ARG A 253 -1.68 24.24 1.45
N LYS A 254 -2.17 24.11 2.68
CA LYS A 254 -1.77 25.00 3.78
C LYS A 254 -0.27 24.83 4.05
N PRO A 255 0.45 25.88 4.46
CA PRO A 255 1.83 25.74 4.93
C PRO A 255 1.94 24.71 6.06
N ALA A 256 3.10 24.05 6.16
CA ALA A 256 3.39 23.17 7.27
C ALA A 256 3.50 23.96 8.57
N VAL A 257 2.88 23.48 9.64
CA VAL A 257 3.09 24.00 11.00
C VAL A 257 4.31 23.30 11.58
N ILE A 258 5.37 24.06 11.87
CA ILE A 258 6.67 23.52 12.31
C ILE A 258 7.00 24.10 13.68
N TYR A 259 7.31 23.22 14.64
CA TYR A 259 7.82 23.58 15.95
C TYR A 259 9.29 23.19 16.05
N TRP A 260 10.19 24.18 15.98
CA TRP A 260 11.61 23.97 16.26
C TRP A 260 11.82 24.01 17.77
N LYS A 261 12.31 22.90 18.34
CA LYS A 261 12.63 22.77 19.76
C LYS A 261 14.06 22.26 19.89
#